data_AF-F1A408-F1
#
_entry.id   AF-F1A408-F1
#
_cell.length_a   1.000
_cell.length_b   1.000
_cell.length_c   1.000
_cell.angle_alpha   90.00
_cell.angle_beta   90.00
_cell.angle_gamma   90.00
#
_symmetry.space_group_name_H-M   'P 1'
#
loop_
_entity.id
_entity.type
_entity.pdbx_description
1 polymer ?
#
loop_
_entity_poly.entity_id
_entity_poly.type
_entity_poly.pdbx_seq_one_letter_code
_entity_poly.pdbx_strand_id
1 'polypeptide(L)' 'MATATSPEGRISYSDNGLWKDGQKEQLKRVIDFCKIFGPHMGIQIAHEGKKASTEPPFLGHRNKVYHLMTLKDGKFEDN' A
#
# COMPACT_ATOMS: atom_id res chain seq x y z
N MET A 1 4.70 3.80 7.16
CA MET A 1 5.19 3.55 5.79
C MET A 1 6.34 2.57 5.89
N ALA A 2 6.21 1.40 5.28
CA ALA A 2 7.21 0.35 5.26
C ALA A 2 7.42 -0.12 3.81
N THR A 3 8.60 -0.66 3.48
CA THR A 3 8.93 -1.07 2.11
C THR A 3 8.56 -2.53 1.93
N ALA A 4 7.59 -2.81 1.06
CA ALA A 4 7.09 -4.17 0.91
C ALA A 4 8.07 -5.08 0.15
N THR A 5 8.16 -6.34 0.58
CA THR A 5 8.97 -7.41 -0.06
C THR A 5 8.31 -8.07 -1.26
N SER A 6 7.02 -7.83 -1.46
CA SER A 6 6.23 -8.32 -2.59
C SER A 6 5.05 -7.38 -2.89
N PRO A 7 4.46 -7.42 -4.09
CA PRO A 7 3.34 -6.56 -4.46
C PRO A 7 2.14 -6.63 -3.51
N GLU A 8 1.80 -7.83 -3.05
CA GLU A 8 0.69 -8.14 -2.14
C GLU A 8 1.01 -7.82 -0.67
N GLY A 9 2.28 -7.61 -0.32
CA GLY A 9 2.70 -7.28 1.03
C GLY A 9 2.50 -5.82 1.44
N ARG A 10 2.02 -4.95 0.54
CA ARG A 10 1.81 -3.52 0.77
C ARG A 10 0.56 -3.24 1.62
N ILE A 11 0.62 -2.24 2.52
CA ILE A 11 -0.59 -1.78 3.23
C ILE A 11 -1.58 -1.23 2.20
N SER A 12 -1.12 -0.29 1.38
CA SER A 12 -1.89 0.35 0.31
C SER A 12 -1.13 0.34 -1.01
N TYR A 13 -1.83 0.61 -2.11
CA TYR A 13 -1.20 0.73 -3.42
C TYR A 13 -0.16 1.87 -3.51
N SER A 14 -0.17 2.81 -2.55
CA SER A 14 0.75 3.95 -2.48
C SER A 14 2.05 3.64 -1.73
N ASP A 15 2.20 2.45 -1.12
CA ASP A 15 3.45 2.09 -0.44
C ASP A 15 4.57 1.71 -1.40
N ASN A 16 5.80 2.03 -0.98
CA ASN A 16 7.02 1.66 -1.69
C ASN A 16 7.28 0.15 -1.64
N GLY A 17 8.13 -0.31 -2.57
CA GLY A 17 8.44 -1.71 -2.77
C GLY A 17 9.89 -1.98 -3.11
N LEU A 18 10.36 -3.19 -2.77
CA LEU A 18 11.70 -3.67 -3.11
C LEU A 18 11.70 -5.16 -3.49
N TRP A 19 10.88 -5.51 -4.48
CA TRP A 19 10.73 -6.89 -5.01
C TRP A 19 11.14 -7.01 -6.49
N LYS A 20 11.45 -5.90 -7.16
CA LYS A 20 11.97 -5.84 -8.53
C LYS A 20 13.20 -4.95 -8.61
N ASP A 21 14.12 -5.30 -9.49
CA ASP A 21 15.39 -4.58 -9.63
C ASP A 21 15.22 -3.11 -10.00
N GLY A 22 14.24 -2.79 -10.86
CA GLY A 22 13.96 -1.41 -11.25
C GLY A 22 13.58 -0.48 -10.08
N GLN A 23 13.10 -1.02 -8.95
CA GLN A 23 12.74 -0.21 -7.77
C GLN A 23 13.98 0.31 -7.03
N LYS A 24 15.14 -0.36 -7.18
CA LYS A 24 16.39 0.05 -6.54
C LYS A 24 16.89 1.39 -7.06
N GLU A 25 16.71 1.68 -8.35
CA GLU A 25 17.24 2.90 -8.97
C GLU A 25 16.59 4.16 -8.41
N GLN A 26 15.27 4.13 -8.19
CA GLN A 26 14.53 5.25 -7.62
C GLN A 26 14.94 5.50 -6.17
N LEU A 27 15.09 4.44 -5.38
CA LEU A 27 15.56 4.53 -3.99
C LEU A 27 17.00 5.05 -3.92
N LYS A 28 17.87 4.60 -4.84
CA LYS A 28 19.26 5.05 -4.94
C LYS A 28 19.37 6.56 -5.13
N ARG A 29 18.49 7.18 -5.94
CA ARG A 29 18.48 8.64 -6.14
C ARG A 29 18.24 9.40 -4.83
N VAL A 30 17.29 8.94 -4.01
CA VAL A 30 16.99 9.54 -2.70
C VAL A 30 18.18 9.34 -1.74
N ILE A 31 18.74 8.14 -1.71
CA ILE A 31 19.91 7.80 -0.91
C ILE A 31 21.10 8.71 -1.28
N ASP A 32 21.41 8.85 -2.56
CA ASP A 32 22.56 9.64 -3.00
C ASP A 32 22.37 11.13 -2.67
N PHE A 33 21.14 11.65 -2.74
CA PHE A 33 20.84 12.99 -2.24
C PHE A 33 21.06 13.10 -0.73
N CYS A 34 20.54 12.18 0.07
CA CYS A 34 20.66 12.24 1.53
C CYS A 34 22.11 12.09 2.04
N LYS A 35 22.97 11.35 1.31
CA LYS A 35 24.38 11.17 1.67
C LYS A 35 25.15 12.49 1.80
N ILE A 36 24.75 13.54 1.09
CA ILE A 36 25.44 14.85 1.17
C ILE A 36 25.34 15.48 2.57
N PHE A 37 24.38 15.05 3.39
CA PHE A 37 24.17 15.59 4.73
C PHE A 37 24.88 14.78 5.83
N GLY A 38 25.47 13.63 5.50
CA GLY A 38 26.25 12.80 6.43
C GLY A 38 25.54 11.80 7.36
N PRO A 39 24.19 11.69 7.49
CA PRO A 39 23.60 10.67 8.36
C PRO A 39 23.61 9.27 7.72
N HIS A 40 23.66 8.24 8.57
CA HIS A 40 23.40 6.86 8.14
C HIS A 40 21.92 6.68 7.81
N MET A 41 21.62 5.89 6.78
CA MET A 41 20.26 5.58 6.36
C MET A 41 19.94 4.10 6.56
N GLY A 42 18.80 3.85 7.19
CA GLY A 42 18.16 2.53 7.22
C GLY A 42 16.87 2.55 6.41
N ILE A 43 16.39 1.37 6.05
CA ILE A 43 15.09 1.17 5.42
C ILE A 43 14.35 0.04 6.13
N GLN A 44 13.07 0.27 6.44
CA GLN A 44 12.22 -0.77 7.00
C GLN A 44 11.67 -1.64 5.86
N ILE A 45 11.82 -2.95 6.01
CA ILE A 45 11.27 -3.96 5.11
C ILE A 45 10.09 -4.66 5.81
N ALA A 46 8.96 -4.84 5.13
CA ALA A 46 7.75 -5.39 5.74
C ALA A 46 6.89 -6.22 4.78
N HIS A 47 5.97 -6.99 5.37
CA HIS A 47 4.86 -7.63 4.69
C HIS A 47 3.63 -7.61 5.61
N GLU A 48 2.53 -7.04 5.14
CA GLU A 48 1.39 -6.68 6.01
C GLU A 48 0.33 -7.77 6.11
N GLY A 49 0.41 -8.78 5.24
CA GLY A 49 -0.41 -9.98 5.29
C GLY A 49 -1.89 -9.65 5.26
N LYS A 50 -2.65 -10.09 6.27
CA LYS A 50 -4.10 -9.84 6.36
C LYS A 50 -4.47 -8.35 6.51
N LYS A 51 -3.51 -7.47 6.79
CA LYS A 51 -3.70 -6.02 6.91
C LYS A 51 -3.37 -5.26 5.60
N ALA A 52 -2.90 -5.97 4.57
CA ALA A 52 -2.61 -5.41 3.27
C ALA A 52 -3.89 -5.03 2.51
N SER A 53 -3.71 -4.38 1.35
CA SER A 53 -4.78 -4.06 0.41
C SER A 53 -5.85 -3.08 0.95
N THR A 54 -5.42 -2.06 1.70
CA THR A 54 -6.25 -0.96 2.17
C THR A 54 -6.10 0.28 1.28
N GLU A 55 -7.03 1.22 1.40
CA GLU A 55 -6.87 2.55 0.81
C GLU A 55 -5.77 3.33 1.54
N PRO A 56 -5.07 4.24 0.85
CA PRO A 56 -4.23 5.23 1.49
C PRO A 56 -5.02 6.07 2.50
N PRO A 57 -4.45 6.40 3.67
CA PRO A 57 -5.19 7.01 4.77
C PRO A 57 -5.79 8.39 4.42
N PHE A 58 -5.17 9.13 3.49
CA PHE A 58 -5.61 10.45 3.05
C PHE A 58 -6.82 10.43 2.10
N LEU A 59 -7.22 9.27 1.58
CA LEU A 59 -8.48 9.13 0.83
C LEU A 59 -9.69 8.90 1.75
N GLY A 60 -9.46 8.80 3.07
CA GLY A 60 -10.47 8.45 4.04
C GLY A 60 -10.76 6.94 4.05
N HIS A 61 -11.11 6.42 5.23
CA HIS A 61 -11.64 5.07 5.29
C HIS A 61 -13.05 5.10 4.72
N ARG A 62 -13.30 4.31 3.66
CA ARG A 62 -14.66 4.07 3.19
C ARG A 62 -15.46 3.50 4.38
N ASN A 63 -16.36 4.29 4.95
CA ASN A 63 -17.47 3.75 5.72
C ASN A 63 -18.22 2.87 4.73
N LYS A 64 -17.98 1.56 4.77
CA LYS A 64 -18.73 0.61 3.96
C LYS A 64 -20.18 0.66 4.44
N VAL A 65 -21.00 1.47 3.77
CA VAL A 65 -22.42 1.23 3.72
C VAL A 65 -22.54 -0.06 2.93
N TYR A 66 -22.65 -1.19 3.62
CA TYR A 66 -23.05 -2.42 2.98
C TYR A 66 -24.48 -2.17 2.50
N HIS A 67 -24.66 -1.90 1.20
CA HIS A 67 -25.94 -2.09 0.57
C HIS A 67 -26.22 -3.59 0.68
N LEU A 68 -26.98 -3.98 1.72
CA LEU A 68 -27.51 -5.32 1.88
C LEU A 68 -28.49 -5.52 0.72
N MET A 69 -27.98 -6.03 -0.40
CA MET A 69 -28.83 -6.54 -1.46
C MET A 69 -29.61 -7.72 -0.90
N THR A 70 -30.90 -7.50 -0.66
CA THR A 70 -31.79 -8.58 -0.21
C THR A 70 -32.24 -9.31 -1.46
N LEU A 71 -31.95 -10.61 -1.57
CA LEU A 71 -32.51 -11.42 -2.67
C LEU A 71 -34.03 -11.49 -2.46
N LYS A 72 -34.79 -10.77 -3.29
CA LYS A 72 -36.20 -11.06 -3.53
C LYS A 72 -36.34 -11.52 -4.97
N ASP A 73 -36.87 -12.72 -5.14
CA ASP A 73 -37.34 -13.27 -6.41
C ASP A 73 -36.29 -13.32 -7.56
N GLY A 74 -35.01 -13.40 -7.21
CA GLY A 74 -33.92 -13.65 -8.17
C GLY A 74 -33.45 -12.44 -8.98
N LYS A 75 -33.77 -11.21 -8.56
CA LYS A 75 -33.23 -9.99 -9.16
C LYS A 75 -32.57 -9.10 -8.10
N PHE A 76 -31.44 -8.52 -8.46
CA PHE A 76 -30.73 -7.55 -7.61
C PHE A 76 -31.37 -6.17 -7.84
N GLU A 77 -31.90 -5.56 -6.78
CA GLU A 77 -32.42 -4.20 -6.78
C GLU A 77 -31.77 -3.40 -5.64
N ASP A 78 -31.41 -2.14 -5.95
CA ASP A 78 -30.95 -1.16 -4.98
C ASP A 78 -32.18 -0.48 -4.35
N ASN A 79 -32.23 -0.39 -3.03
CA ASN A 79 -33.24 0.41 -2.29
C ASN A 79 -32.89 1.90 -2.31
#